data_AF-A0A956HFW0-F1
#
_entry.id   AF-A0A956HFW0-F1
#
_cell.length_a   1.000
_cell.length_b   1.000
_cell.length_c   1.000
_cell.angle_alpha   90.00
_cell.angle_beta   90.00
_cell.angle_gamma   90.00
#
_symmetry.space_group_name_H-M   'P 1'
#
loop_
_entity.id
_entity.type
_entity.pdbx_description
1 polymer ?
#
loop_
_entity_poly.entity_id
_entity_poly.type
_entity_poly.pdbx_seq_one_letter_code
_entity_poly.pdbx_strand_id
1 'polypeptide(L)'
;MPASPIVLAIDLVLGALIGPPGHPIETVIDRAEDGEWTPVVLDLALFCAMSSVRPEDTIDHARFARLLRHAELRASGGRKAGSSFSPPSPEEIEHWRDVVFGRDQDEAD
;
A
#
# COMPACT_ATOMS: atom_id res chain seq x y z
N MET A 1 10.36 -0.83 -16.24
CA MET A 1 10.97 0.27 -15.45
C MET A 1 11.17 -0.25 -14.03
N PRO A 2 12.26 0.06 -13.32
CA PRO A 2 12.39 -0.37 -11.93
C PRO A 2 11.23 0.19 -11.11
N ALA A 3 10.64 -0.63 -10.23
CA ALA A 3 9.57 -0.19 -9.35
C ALA A 3 10.08 1.00 -8.52
N SER A 4 9.38 2.13 -8.60
CA SER A 4 9.71 3.29 -7.77
C SER A 4 9.46 2.90 -6.30
N PRO A 5 10.33 3.26 -5.35
CA PRO A 5 10.12 2.98 -3.92
C PRO A 5 8.76 3.45 -3.40
N ILE A 6 8.17 4.48 -4.02
CA ILE A 6 6.82 4.95 -3.66
C ILE A 6 5.72 4.00 -4.11
N VAL A 7 5.87 3.36 -5.28
CA VAL A 7 4.88 2.42 -5.82
C VAL A 7 4.85 1.18 -4.92
N LEU A 8 6.03 0.65 -4.56
CA LEU A 8 6.14 -0.44 -3.60
C LEU A 8 5.49 -0.08 -2.24
N ALA A 9 5.68 1.15 -1.76
CA ALA A 9 5.04 1.60 -0.53
C ALA A 9 3.51 1.67 -0.64
N ILE A 10 2.97 2.05 -1.80
CA ILE A 10 1.52 2.05 -2.07
C ILE A 10 1.00 0.61 -2.06
N ASP A 11 1.67 -0.30 -2.79
CA ASP A 11 1.28 -1.71 -2.89
C ASP A 11 1.23 -2.38 -1.51
N LEU A 12 2.21 -2.09 -0.66
CA LEU A 12 2.26 -2.64 0.71
C LEU A 12 1.08 -2.15 1.56
N VAL A 13 0.80 -0.84 1.53
CA VAL A 13 -0.29 -0.25 2.32
C VAL A 13 -1.65 -0.72 1.80
N LEU A 14 -1.85 -0.72 0.48
CA LEU A 14 -3.10 -1.16 -0.14
C LEU A 14 -3.31 -2.65 0.05
N GLY A 15 -2.27 -3.47 -0.12
CA GLY A 15 -2.30 -4.90 0.17
C GLY A 15 -2.66 -5.19 1.63
N ALA A 16 -2.15 -4.41 2.58
CA ALA A 16 -2.51 -4.57 3.99
C ALA A 16 -3.99 -4.26 4.25
N LEU A 17 -4.55 -3.27 3.53
CA LEU A 17 -5.95 -2.86 3.66
C LEU A 17 -6.92 -3.85 3.00
N ILE A 18 -6.73 -4.16 1.71
CA ILE A 18 -7.73 -4.85 0.88
C ILE A 18 -7.20 -6.11 0.18
N GLY A 19 -5.94 -6.50 0.39
CA GLY A 19 -5.40 -7.72 -0.20
C GLY A 19 -6.19 -8.97 0.22
N PRO A 20 -6.38 -9.95 -0.67
CA PRO A 20 -7.05 -11.21 -0.30
C PRO A 20 -6.29 -11.96 0.81
N PRO A 21 -6.92 -12.93 1.49
CA PRO A 21 -6.20 -13.81 2.43
C PRO A 21 -5.02 -14.51 1.74
N GLY A 22 -3.86 -14.55 2.41
CA GLY A 22 -2.62 -15.10 1.83
C GLY A 22 -1.88 -14.12 0.92
N HIS A 23 -2.28 -12.84 0.89
CA HIS A 23 -1.58 -11.81 0.12
C HIS A 23 -0.11 -11.67 0.62
N PRO A 24 0.88 -11.43 -0.26
CA PRO A 24 2.30 -11.36 0.12
C PRO A 24 2.66 -10.37 1.24
N ILE A 25 1.83 -9.35 1.45
CA ILE A 25 1.95 -8.41 2.57
C ILE A 25 1.97 -9.09 3.94
N GLU A 26 1.31 -10.23 4.10
CA GLU A 26 1.26 -10.97 5.37
C GLU A 26 2.68 -11.40 5.78
N THR A 27 3.48 -11.88 4.83
CA THR A 27 4.90 -12.20 5.06
C THR A 27 5.71 -10.98 5.50
N VAL A 28 5.43 -9.81 4.93
CA VAL A 28 6.13 -8.55 5.29
C VAL A 28 5.75 -8.13 6.71
N ILE A 29 4.48 -8.28 7.08
CA ILE A 29 3.99 -7.99 8.43
C ILE A 29 4.60 -8.95 9.44
N ASP A 30 4.62 -10.26 9.15
CA ASP A 30 5.19 -11.27 10.06
C ASP A 30 6.68 -10.98 10.32
N ARG A 31 7.47 -10.67 9.28
CA ARG A 31 8.87 -10.25 9.44
C ARG A 31 9.05 -8.95 10.23
N ALA A 32 8.09 -8.03 10.15
CA ALA A 32 8.11 -6.81 10.92
C ALA A 32 7.75 -7.05 12.40
N GLU A 33 6.86 -8.01 12.67
CA GLU A 33 6.51 -8.45 14.03
C GLU A 33 7.66 -9.17 14.72
N ASP A 34 8.42 -9.98 13.97
CA ASP A 34 9.63 -10.65 14.45
C ASP A 34 10.83 -9.69 14.61
N GLY A 35 10.67 -8.43 14.22
CA GLY A 35 11.72 -7.40 14.31
C GLY A 35 12.84 -7.56 13.29
N GLU A 36 12.67 -8.43 12.29
CA GLU A 36 13.64 -8.60 11.21
C GLU A 36 13.65 -7.35 10.32
N TRP A 37 12.46 -6.83 9.99
CA TRP A 37 12.27 -5.70 9.09
C TRP A 37 11.54 -4.54 9.78
N THR A 38 11.79 -3.32 9.33
CA THR A 38 11.01 -2.13 9.74
C THR A 38 10.42 -1.48 8.50
N PRO A 39 9.13 -1.71 8.20
CA PRO A 39 8.47 -1.08 7.07
C PRO A 39 8.47 0.44 7.23
N VAL A 40 8.66 1.17 6.13
CA VAL A 40 8.48 2.62 6.11
C VAL A 40 7.20 2.93 5.37
N VAL A 41 6.24 3.56 6.05
CA VAL A 41 4.99 4.02 5.44
C VAL A 41 5.08 5.52 5.20
N LEU A 42 5.03 5.90 3.92
CA LEU A 42 5.00 7.30 3.51
C LEU A 42 3.57 7.83 3.58
N ASP A 43 3.41 9.08 4.02
CA ASP A 43 2.12 9.78 4.01
C ASP A 43 1.48 9.85 2.61
N LEU A 44 2.29 9.99 1.56
CA LEU A 44 1.84 9.92 0.16
C LEU A 44 1.34 8.51 -0.19
N ALA A 45 2.07 7.47 0.23
CA ALA A 45 1.65 6.10 -0.03
C ALA A 45 0.32 5.78 0.67
N LEU A 46 0.16 6.22 1.92
CA LEU A 46 -1.09 6.11 2.66
C LEU A 46 -2.23 6.85 1.95
N PHE A 47 -1.99 8.09 1.49
CA PHE A 47 -2.99 8.85 0.76
C PHE A 47 -3.44 8.15 -0.55
N CYS A 48 -2.49 7.65 -1.35
CA CYS A 48 -2.80 6.94 -2.59
C CYS A 48 -3.54 5.62 -2.33
N ALA A 49 -3.11 4.84 -1.33
CA ALA A 49 -3.78 3.60 -0.96
C ALA A 49 -5.23 3.86 -0.51
N MET A 50 -5.45 4.86 0.36
CA MET A 50 -6.80 5.24 0.78
C MET A 50 -7.67 5.76 -0.38
N SER A 51 -7.06 6.42 -1.37
CA SER A 51 -7.75 6.86 -2.60
C SER A 51 -8.14 5.69 -3.51
N SER A 52 -7.52 4.52 -3.32
CA SER A 52 -7.71 3.33 -4.16
C SER A 52 -8.73 2.35 -3.57
N VAL A 53 -9.14 2.54 -2.32
CA VAL A 53 -10.19 1.73 -1.66
C VAL A 53 -11.57 2.10 -2.21
N ARG A 54 -12.40 1.08 -2.47
CA ARG A 54 -13.78 1.20 -2.94
C ARG A 54 -14.78 0.78 -1.84
N PRO A 55 -16.04 1.26 -1.88
CA PRO A 55 -17.06 0.90 -0.90
C PRO A 55 -17.33 -0.60 -0.76
N GLU A 56 -17.15 -1.36 -1.84
CA GLU A 56 -17.34 -2.80 -1.91
C GLU A 56 -16.16 -3.62 -1.38
N ASP A 57 -15.02 -2.99 -1.11
CA ASP A 57 -13.84 -3.70 -0.60
C ASP A 57 -14.06 -4.18 0.83
N THR A 58 -13.57 -5.38 1.13
CA THR A 58 -13.48 -5.87 2.51
C THR A 58 -12.18 -5.36 3.13
N ILE A 59 -12.29 -4.41 4.06
CA ILE A 59 -11.13 -3.82 4.74
C ILE A 59 -10.71 -4.68 5.93
N ASP A 60 -9.48 -5.20 5.86
CA ASP A 60 -8.83 -5.87 6.98
C ASP A 60 -8.14 -4.86 7.91
N HIS A 61 -8.92 -4.33 8.84
CA HIS A 61 -8.44 -3.39 9.84
C HIS A 61 -7.40 -4.00 10.78
N ALA A 62 -7.47 -5.31 11.04
CA ALA A 62 -6.56 -5.99 11.94
C ALA A 62 -5.18 -6.11 11.31
N ARG A 63 -5.10 -6.58 10.06
CA ARG A 63 -3.87 -6.65 9.28
C ARG A 63 -3.26 -5.28 9.06
N PHE A 64 -4.08 -4.28 8.74
CA PHE A 64 -3.59 -2.91 8.59
C PHE A 64 -3.01 -2.35 9.90
N ALA A 65 -3.67 -2.58 11.04
CA ALA A 65 -3.15 -2.16 12.34
C ALA A 65 -1.84 -2.87 12.72
N ARG A 66 -1.66 -4.14 12.35
CA ARG A 66 -0.40 -4.88 12.52
C ARG A 66 0.73 -4.21 11.73
N LEU A 67 0.51 -3.88 10.45
CA LEU A 67 1.48 -3.13 9.65
C LEU A 67 1.86 -1.81 10.32
N LEU A 68 0.88 -0.99 10.71
CA LEU A 68 1.13 0.33 11.28
C LEU A 68 1.86 0.29 12.63
N ARG A 69 1.64 -0.76 13.43
CA ARG A 69 2.29 -0.91 14.74
C ARG A 69 3.81 -1.10 14.63
N HIS A 70 4.26 -1.74 13.55
CA HIS A 70 5.67 -2.07 13.33
C HIS A 70 6.34 -1.18 12.28
N ALA A 71 5.59 -0.28 11.65
CA ALA A 71 6.09 0.63 10.63
C ALA A 71 6.62 1.95 11.21
N GLU A 72 7.62 2.51 10.55
CA GLU A 72 8.01 3.91 10.72
C GLU A 72 7.20 4.80 9.76
N LEU A 73 6.50 5.80 10.31
CA LEU A 73 5.78 6.79 9.50
C LEU A 73 6.71 7.93 9.10
N ARG A 74 6.85 8.17 7.80
CA ARG A 74 7.69 9.25 7.25
C ARG A 74 6.89 10.15 6.32
N ALA A 75 7.17 11.45 6.37
CA ALA A 75 6.69 12.37 5.35
C ALA A 75 7.44 12.09 4.05
N SER A 76 6.74 12.07 2.91
CA SER A 76 7.33 11.85 1.58
C SER A 76 8.30 12.95 1.14
N GLY A 77 8.51 13.98 1.96
CA GLY A 77 9.39 15.13 1.69
C GLY A 77 8.81 16.09 0.64
N GLY A 78 9.34 17.31 0.60
CA GLY A 78 9.14 18.24 -0.53
C GLY A 78 7.84 19.04 -0.58
N ARG A 79 6.90 18.88 0.36
CA ARG A 79 5.65 19.65 0.35
C ARG A 79 5.76 20.95 1.14
N LYS A 80 5.17 22.01 0.58
CA LYS A 80 4.94 23.25 1.33
C LYS A 80 3.86 23.00 2.37
N ALA A 81 4.01 23.60 3.55
CA ALA A 81 2.95 23.58 4.56
C ALA A 81 1.63 24.10 3.94
N GLY A 82 0.55 23.33 4.10
CA GLY A 82 -0.78 23.67 3.58
C GLY A 82 -1.09 23.19 2.15
N SER A 83 -0.16 22.55 1.43
CA SER A 83 -0.48 21.93 0.13
C SER A 83 -1.05 20.52 0.30
N SER A 84 -2.19 20.23 -0.34
CA SER A 84 -2.74 18.87 -0.44
C SER A 84 -1.94 18.02 -1.45
N PHE A 85 -2.03 16.70 -1.33
CA PHE A 85 -1.64 15.83 -2.42
C PHE A 85 -2.61 16.01 -3.59
N SER A 86 -2.10 15.93 -4.83
CA SER A 86 -2.95 15.69 -5.99
C SER A 86 -3.49 14.26 -5.87
N PRO A 87 -4.80 14.04 -5.99
CA PRO A 87 -5.35 12.69 -6.08
C PRO A 87 -4.70 11.91 -7.23
N PRO A 88 -4.44 10.61 -7.05
CA PRO A 88 -3.99 9.77 -8.15
C PRO A 88 -5.05 9.72 -9.25
N SER A 89 -4.60 9.51 -10.49
CA SER A 89 -5.48 9.32 -11.64
C SER A 89 -6.24 7.99 -11.55
N PRO A 90 -7.39 7.86 -12.25
CA PRO A 90 -8.11 6.59 -12.31
C PRO A 90 -7.26 5.43 -12.84
N GLU A 91 -6.36 5.70 -13.79
CA GLU A 91 -5.45 4.69 -14.37
C GLU A 91 -4.44 4.19 -13.33
N GLU A 92 -3.84 5.08 -12.53
CA GLU A 92 -2.95 4.70 -11.44
C GLU A 92 -3.69 3.89 -10.36
N ILE A 93 -4.92 4.29 -10.02
CA ILE A 93 -5.76 3.57 -9.06
C ILE A 93 -6.06 2.15 -9.55
N GLU A 94 -6.46 1.99 -10.82
CA GLU A 94 -6.76 0.65 -11.36
C GLU A 94 -5.51 -0.22 -11.35
N HIS A 95 -4.37 0.31 -11.81
CA HIS A 95 -3.11 -0.43 -11.81
C HIS A 95 -2.72 -0.95 -10.41
N TRP A 96 -2.77 -0.12 -9.37
CA TRP A 96 -2.45 -0.58 -8.01
C TRP A 96 -3.44 -1.63 -7.51
N ARG A 97 -4.71 -1.53 -7.90
CA ARG A 97 -5.71 -2.54 -7.55
C ARG A 97 -5.45 -3.85 -8.29
N ASP A 98 -5.10 -3.81 -9.57
CA ASP A 98 -4.78 -4.99 -10.35
C ASP A 98 -3.55 -5.72 -9.78
N VAL A 99 -2.53 -4.97 -9.32
CA VAL A 99 -1.39 -5.54 -8.59
C VAL A 99 -1.83 -6.23 -7.30
N VAL A 100 -2.65 -5.58 -6.47
CA VAL A 100 -3.11 -6.14 -5.19
C VAL A 100 -4.01 -7.36 -5.36
N PHE A 101 -4.81 -7.41 -6.42
CA PHE A 101 -5.69 -8.54 -6.74
C PHE A 101 -5.09 -9.56 -7.72
N GLY A 102 -3.84 -9.38 -8.15
CA GLY A 102 -3.14 -10.30 -9.04
C GLY A 102 -3.66 -10.34 -10.50
N ARG A 103 -4.43 -9.34 -10.93
CA ARG A 103 -5.10 -9.35 -12.25
C ARG A 103 -4.17 -9.06 -13.42
N ASP A 104 -3.04 -8.41 -13.17
CA ASP A 104 -1.98 -8.19 -14.16
C ASP A 104 -1.17 -9.48 -14.48
N GLN A 105 -1.32 -10.55 -13.69
CA GLN A 105 -0.58 -11.81 -13.89
C GLN A 105 -1.31 -12.83 -14.77
N ASP A 106 -2.64 -12.72 -14.91
CA ASP A 106 -3.47 -13.69 -15.64
C ASP A 106 -3.49 -13.48 -17.16
N GLU A 107 -2.97 -12.37 -17.69
CA GLU A 107 -2.86 -12.11 -19.13
C GLU A 107 -1.54 -12.63 -19.75
N ALA A 108 -0.67 -13.26 -18.96
CA ALA A 108 0.63 -13.75 -19.40
C ALA A 108 0.74 -15.27 -19.61
N ASP A 109 -0.36 -16.02 -19.42
CA ASP A 109 -0.44 -17.48 -19.59
C ASP A 109 -1.15 -17.92 -20.89
#